data_AF-A0A0Q0A4Q5-F1
#
_entry.id   AF-A0A0Q0A4Q5-F1
#
_cell.length_a   1.000
_cell.length_b   1.000
_cell.length_c   1.000
_cell.angle_alpha   90.00
_cell.angle_beta   90.00
_cell.angle_gamma   90.00
#
_symmetry.space_group_name_H-M   'P 1'
#
loop_
_entity.id
_entity.type
_entity.pdbx_description
1 polymer ?
#
loop_
_entity_poly.entity_id
_entity_poly.type
_entity_poly.pdbx_seq_one_letter_code
_entity_poly.pdbx_strand_id
1 'polypeptide(L)'
;MLSISTQALLRDNSEGIAMTMPNERTRAVIQTGEFLLELSRDSSLPERIRRDAKFLLRHYPDQFQVLLAGRIEEGSYPLISPMGPVFSSSIESSHYSPISGPADAQSPQ
;
A
#
# COMPACT_ATOMS: atom_id res chain seq x y z
N MET A 1 -31.43 -24.21 1.81
CA MET A 1 -30.48 -24.97 0.98
C MET A 1 -30.11 -24.10 -0.21
N LEU A 2 -29.14 -23.20 -0.05
CA LEU A 2 -28.57 -22.49 -1.19
C LEU A 2 -27.11 -22.91 -1.33
N SER A 3 -26.83 -23.51 -2.48
CA SER A 3 -25.54 -23.93 -2.98
C SER A 3 -24.65 -22.70 -3.17
N ILE A 4 -23.58 -22.58 -2.38
CA ILE A 4 -22.55 -21.57 -2.60
C ILE A 4 -21.51 -22.17 -3.56
N SER A 5 -21.38 -21.51 -4.69
CA SER A 5 -20.62 -21.89 -5.88
C SER A 5 -19.14 -22.17 -5.57
N THR A 6 -18.62 -23.27 -6.13
CA THR A 6 -17.25 -23.80 -5.99
C THR A 6 -16.13 -22.89 -6.55
N GLN A 7 -16.43 -21.66 -6.95
CA GLN A 7 -15.46 -20.68 -7.44
C GLN A 7 -14.60 -20.04 -6.33
N ALA A 8 -14.91 -20.29 -5.05
CA ALA A 8 -14.11 -19.82 -3.92
C ALA A 8 -12.92 -20.72 -3.57
N LEU A 9 -12.82 -21.92 -4.15
CA LEU A 9 -11.85 -22.94 -3.73
C LEU A 9 -10.62 -23.08 -4.64
N LEU A 10 -10.52 -22.28 -5.71
CA LEU A 10 -9.36 -22.24 -6.62
C LEU A 10 -8.63 -20.89 -6.56
N ARG A 11 -8.64 -20.24 -5.40
CA ARG A 11 -7.83 -19.05 -5.12
C ARG A 11 -6.86 -19.24 -3.95
N ASP A 12 -6.58 -20.49 -3.63
CA ASP A 12 -5.64 -20.90 -2.59
C ASP A 12 -4.53 -21.74 -3.24
N ASN A 13 -3.41 -21.10 -3.54
CA ASN A 13 -2.08 -21.72 -3.68
C ASN A 13 -0.95 -20.66 -3.61
N SER A 14 -1.23 -19.50 -3.02
CA SER A 14 -0.25 -18.45 -2.72
C SER A 14 -0.47 -17.85 -1.32
N GLU A 15 -1.19 -18.56 -0.46
CA GLU A 15 -1.28 -18.33 1.00
C GLU A 15 -0.01 -18.87 1.67
N GLY A 16 1.11 -18.26 1.31
CA GLY A 16 2.44 -18.69 1.72
C GLY A 16 3.18 -17.73 2.63
N ILE A 17 2.88 -16.42 2.63
CA ILE A 17 3.37 -15.39 3.59
C ILE A 17 2.43 -14.18 3.48
N ALA A 18 1.79 -13.73 4.57
CA ALA A 18 1.04 -12.47 4.59
C ALA A 18 2.01 -11.27 4.47
N MET A 19 2.43 -10.94 3.25
CA MET A 19 3.23 -9.76 2.95
C MET A 19 2.28 -8.58 2.74
N THR A 20 2.33 -7.59 3.63
CA THR A 20 1.77 -6.26 3.32
C THR A 20 2.46 -5.75 2.06
N MET A 21 1.71 -5.24 1.10
CA MET A 21 2.30 -4.71 -0.13
C MET A 21 2.94 -3.33 0.13
N PRO A 22 4.01 -2.95 -0.61
CA PRO A 22 4.67 -1.66 -0.39
C PRO A 22 3.72 -0.46 -0.50
N ASN A 23 2.75 -0.52 -1.42
CA ASN A 23 1.70 0.50 -1.56
C ASN A 23 0.73 0.53 -0.37
N GLU A 24 0.38 -0.63 0.19
CA GLU A 24 -0.45 -0.72 1.40
C GLU A 24 0.26 -0.10 2.60
N ARG A 25 1.55 -0.38 2.76
CA ARG A 25 2.38 0.26 3.81
C ARG A 25 2.50 1.77 3.60
N THR A 26 2.79 2.21 2.37
CA THR A 26 2.82 3.65 2.04
C THR A 26 1.52 4.34 2.45
N ARG A 27 0.37 3.78 2.07
CA ARG A 27 -0.95 4.33 2.42
C ARG A 27 -1.17 4.37 3.94
N ALA A 28 -0.85 3.28 4.64
CA ALA A 28 -1.03 3.21 6.10
C ALA A 28 -0.19 4.25 6.84
N VAL A 29 1.06 4.45 6.43
CA VAL A 29 1.94 5.45 7.03
C VAL A 29 1.41 6.86 6.77
N ILE A 30 1.02 7.20 5.55
CA ILE A 30 0.46 8.52 5.23
C ILE A 30 -0.81 8.78 6.04
N GLN A 31 -1.75 7.84 6.03
CA GLN A 31 -3.03 7.96 6.73
C GLN A 31 -2.85 8.12 8.25
N THR A 32 -1.86 7.44 8.84
CA THR A 32 -1.55 7.61 10.26
C THR A 32 -1.05 9.03 10.57
N GLY A 33 -0.29 9.64 9.66
CA GLY A 33 0.13 11.04 9.80
C GLY A 33 -1.06 12.00 9.79
N GLU A 34 -2.02 11.79 8.89
CA GLU A 34 -3.27 12.56 8.82
C GLU A 34 -4.10 12.39 10.11
N PHE A 35 -4.25 11.15 10.59
CA PHE A 35 -4.95 10.85 11.83
C PHE A 35 -4.31 11.54 13.04
N LEU A 36 -2.98 11.52 13.17
CA LEU A 36 -2.27 12.23 14.25
C LEU A 36 -2.51 13.74 14.16
N LEU A 37 -2.59 14.30 12.95
CA LEU A 37 -2.90 15.70 12.73
C LEU A 37 -4.31 16.05 13.21
N GLU A 38 -5.30 15.21 12.90
CA GLU A 38 -6.68 15.34 13.38
C GLU A 38 -6.73 15.29 14.92
N LEU A 39 -6.12 14.27 15.54
CA LEU A 39 -6.06 14.13 17.00
C LEU A 39 -5.41 15.35 17.67
N SER A 40 -4.38 15.93 17.06
CA SER A 40 -3.68 17.10 17.62
C SER A 40 -4.54 18.38 17.63
N ARG A 41 -5.58 18.44 16.80
CA ARG A 41 -6.44 19.62 16.59
C ARG A 41 -7.82 19.46 17.22
N ASP A 42 -8.25 18.25 17.53
CA ASP A 42 -9.55 17.96 18.11
C ASP A 42 -9.64 18.48 19.55
N SER A 43 -10.50 19.49 19.79
CA SER A 43 -10.69 20.10 21.10
C SER A 43 -11.54 19.28 22.07
N SER A 44 -12.20 18.22 21.60
CA SER A 44 -12.96 17.30 22.43
C SER A 44 -12.08 16.29 23.18
N LEU A 45 -10.83 16.10 22.72
CA LEU A 45 -9.89 15.15 23.30
C LEU A 45 -9.13 15.71 24.51
N PRO A 46 -8.74 14.86 25.48
CA PRO A 46 -7.89 15.28 26.58
C PRO A 46 -6.58 15.89 26.09
N GLU A 47 -6.15 16.97 26.75
CA GLU A 47 -4.95 17.73 26.41
C GLU A 47 -3.68 16.88 26.31
N ARG A 48 -3.59 15.80 27.11
CA ARG A 48 -2.50 14.82 27.03
C ARG A 48 -2.42 14.17 25.64
N ILE A 49 -3.55 13.71 25.09
CA ILE A 49 -3.61 13.02 23.80
C ILE A 49 -3.21 13.98 22.67
N ARG A 50 -3.71 15.22 22.70
CA ARG A 50 -3.39 16.24 21.69
C ARG A 50 -1.89 16.55 21.67
N ARG A 51 -1.28 16.69 22.86
CA ARG A 51 0.16 16.93 23.00
C ARG A 51 0.99 15.76 22.53
N ASP A 52 0.61 14.53 22.87
CA ASP A 52 1.30 13.33 22.43
C ASP A 52 1.26 13.21 20.89
N ALA A 53 0.08 13.43 20.27
CA ALA A 53 -0.06 13.44 18.82
C ALA A 53 0.80 14.54 18.16
N LYS A 54 0.79 15.76 18.71
CA LYS A 54 1.62 16.86 18.24
C LYS A 54 3.12 16.57 18.39
N PHE A 55 3.52 15.84 19.44
CA PHE A 55 4.91 15.45 19.63
C PHE A 55 5.35 14.40 18.60
N LEU A 56 4.53 13.37 18.36
CA LEU A 56 4.80 12.34 17.35
C LEU A 56 4.94 12.95 15.95
N LEU A 57 4.07 13.89 15.59
CA LEU A 57 4.12 14.59 14.29
C LEU A 57 5.44 15.32 14.00
N ARG A 58 6.25 15.67 15.02
CA ARG A 58 7.54 16.35 14.81
C ARG A 58 8.57 15.49 14.10
N HIS A 59 8.44 14.17 14.20
CA HIS A 59 9.37 13.20 13.65
C HIS A 59 8.68 12.22 12.69
N TYR A 60 7.37 12.38 12.50
CA TYR A 60 6.61 11.55 11.60
C TYR A 60 6.93 11.95 10.14
N PRO A 61 7.18 10.99 9.23
CA PRO A 61 7.49 11.32 7.86
C PRO A 61 6.29 11.97 7.17
N ASP A 62 6.53 13.02 6.40
CA ASP A 62 5.51 13.58 5.52
C ASP A 62 5.29 12.69 4.28
N GLN A 63 4.18 12.91 3.58
CA GLN A 63 3.82 12.13 2.39
C GLN A 63 4.93 12.13 1.34
N PHE A 64 5.58 13.27 1.11
CA PHE A 64 6.64 13.38 0.12
C PHE A 64 7.85 12.52 0.50
N GLN A 65 8.24 12.51 1.78
CA GLN A 65 9.32 11.66 2.28
C GLN A 65 9.04 10.17 2.09
N VAL A 66 7.80 9.72 2.38
CA VAL A 66 7.42 8.31 2.22
C VAL A 66 7.45 7.89 0.73
N LEU A 67 6.90 8.72 -0.17
CA LEU A 67 6.89 8.44 -1.60
C LEU A 67 8.30 8.49 -2.21
N LEU A 68 9.14 9.42 -1.76
CA LEU A 68 10.52 9.52 -2.19
C LEU A 68 11.33 8.30 -1.74
N ALA A 69 11.14 7.83 -0.50
CA ALA A 69 11.75 6.60 -0.02
C ALA A 69 11.36 5.40 -0.90
N GLY A 70 10.07 5.26 -1.22
CA GLY A 70 9.60 4.19 -2.12
C GLY A 70 10.25 4.26 -3.51
N ARG A 71 10.36 5.46 -4.10
CA ARG A 71 11.03 5.65 -5.40
C ARG A 71 12.50 5.24 -5.38
N ILE A 72 13.21 5.53 -4.29
CA ILE A 72 14.63 5.15 -4.14
C ILE A 72 14.75 3.64 -4.01
N GLU A 73 13.89 3.00 -3.22
CA GLU A 73 13.90 1.57 -2.98
C GLU A 73 13.51 0.76 -4.22
N GLU A 74 12.54 1.21 -5.01
CA GLU A 74 12.14 0.60 -6.28
C GLU A 74 13.28 0.59 -7.32
N GLY A 75 14.14 1.60 -7.31
CA GLY A 75 15.33 1.67 -8.16
C GLY A 75 16.57 0.98 -7.59
N SER A 76 16.48 0.41 -6.38
CA SER A 76 17.63 -0.15 -5.68
C SER A 76 17.93 -1.57 -6.14
N TYR A 77 19.23 -1.90 -6.24
CA TYR A 77 19.65 -3.26 -6.56
C TYR A 77 19.19 -4.25 -5.47
N PRO A 78 18.90 -5.52 -5.81
CA PRO A 78 18.48 -6.54 -4.85
C PRO A 78 19.45 -6.76 -3.66
N LEU A 79 20.70 -6.32 -3.78
CA LEU A 79 21.67 -6.36 -2.68
C LEU A 79 21.36 -5.33 -1.57
N ILE A 80 20.68 -4.24 -1.92
CA ILE A 80 20.34 -3.13 -1.01
C ILE A 80 18.97 -3.38 -0.35
N SER A 81 18.02 -3.92 -1.13
CA SER A 81 16.67 -4.26 -0.66
C SER A 81 16.37 -5.73 -0.99
N PRO A 82 16.94 -6.70 -0.25
CA PRO A 82 16.82 -8.13 -0.58
C PRO A 82 15.38 -8.63 -0.50
N MET A 83 14.53 -7.96 0.28
CA MET A 83 13.11 -8.28 0.46
C MET A 83 12.19 -7.38 -0.39
N GLY A 84 12.76 -6.61 -1.33
CA GLY A 84 12.04 -5.60 -2.10
C GLY A 84 11.81 -4.29 -1.35
N PRO A 85 11.09 -3.34 -1.96
CA PRO A 85 10.87 -2.03 -1.37
C PRO A 85 9.93 -2.09 -0.16
N VAL A 86 10.23 -1.30 0.86
CA VAL A 86 9.36 -1.06 2.03
C VAL A 86 8.19 -0.17 1.62
N PHE A 87 8.45 0.89 0.87
CA PHE A 87 7.42 1.82 0.39
C PHE A 87 7.27 1.77 -1.13
N SER A 88 6.07 2.11 -1.60
CA SER A 88 5.80 2.38 -3.01
C SER A 88 5.97 3.88 -3.30
N SER A 89 6.44 4.21 -4.51
CA SER A 89 6.47 5.57 -5.04
C SER A 89 5.08 6.12 -5.41
N SER A 90 4.06 5.27 -5.39
CA SER A 90 2.65 5.63 -5.61
C SER A 90 1.72 5.09 -4.53
N ILE A 91 0.69 5.87 -4.20
CA ILE A 91 -0.43 5.45 -3.35
C ILE A 91 -1.52 4.69 -4.13
N GLU A 92 -1.48 4.72 -5.46
CA GLU A 92 -2.44 4.01 -6.30
C GLU A 92 -2.06 2.54 -6.39
N SER A 93 -3.06 1.66 -6.27
CA SER A 93 -2.88 0.28 -6.70
C SER A 93 -2.75 0.32 -8.21
N SER A 94 -1.58 -0.02 -8.75
CA SER A 94 -1.46 -0.28 -10.18
C SER A 94 -2.41 -1.42 -10.51
N HIS A 95 -3.62 -1.07 -10.99
CA HIS A 95 -4.55 -2.05 -11.51
C HIS A 95 -3.81 -2.74 -12.65
N TYR A 96 -3.49 -4.01 -12.45
CA TYR A 96 -3.00 -4.88 -13.50
C TYR A 96 -4.01 -4.79 -14.64
N SER A 97 -3.71 -3.98 -15.66
CA SER A 97 -4.46 -4.03 -16.91
C SER A 97 -4.04 -5.34 -17.54
N PRO A 98 -4.96 -6.32 -17.73
CA PRO A 98 -4.61 -7.51 -18.49
C PRO A 98 -4.10 -7.02 -19.83
N ILE A 99 -2.90 -7.42 -20.20
CA ILE A 99 -2.41 -7.26 -21.55
C ILE A 99 -3.49 -7.86 -22.44
N SER A 100 -4.20 -7.02 -23.20
CA SER A 100 -4.97 -7.47 -24.34
C SER A 100 -3.94 -8.08 -25.30
N GLY A 101 -3.75 -9.40 -25.21
CA GLY A 101 -2.96 -10.15 -26.16
C GLY A 101 -3.52 -9.94 -27.57
N PRO A 102 -2.67 -10.02 -28.60
CA PRO A 102 -3.07 -9.71 -29.97
C PRO A 102 -4.21 -10.64 -30.37
N ALA A 103 -5.35 -10.04 -30.74
CA ALA A 103 -6.48 -10.77 -31.29
C ALA A 103 -6.00 -11.64 -32.44
N ASP A 104 -6.32 -12.93 -32.32
CA ASP A 104 -5.89 -14.00 -33.19
C ASP A 104 -6.05 -13.69 -34.67
N ALA A 105 -5.04 -14.10 -35.42
CA ALA A 105 -5.15 -14.33 -36.84
C ALA A 105 -6.28 -15.32 -37.11
N GLN A 106 -7.23 -14.96 -37.96
CA GLN A 106 -8.00 -15.94 -38.72
C GLN A 106 -8.39 -15.32 -40.07
N SER A 107 -7.60 -15.65 -41.11
CA SER A 107 -8.12 -15.67 -42.49
C SER A 107 -9.23 -16.72 -42.57
N PRO A 108 -10.25 -16.52 -43.41
CA PRO A 108 -10.45 -17.51 -44.45
C PRO A 108 -10.92 -16.94 -45.80
N GLN A 109 -10.32 -17.53 -46.84
CA GLN A 109 -10.73 -17.77 -48.23
C GLN A 109 -11.08 -16.59 -49.14
#